data_AF-A0A552WNR5-F1
#
_entry.id   AF-A0A552WNR5-F1
#
_cell.length_a   1.000
_cell.length_b   1.000
_cell.length_c   1.000
_cell.angle_alpha   90.00
_cell.angle_beta   90.00
_cell.angle_gamma   90.00
#
_symmetry.space_group_name_H-M   'P 1'
#
loop_
_entity.id
_entity.type
_entity.pdbx_description
1 polymer ?
#
loop_
_entity_poly.entity_id
_entity_poly.type
_entity_poly.pdbx_seq_one_letter_code
_entity_poly.pdbx_strand_id
1 'polypeptide(L)'
;MPDVGHVAVAEPPYWPAAVDAAVDAVGRGEGAVVLVPHSNAGLLAPAVADRVARLGHAVGYVFVDAALPGPGPDASLAPPDLLTMLEGTAEGGLLPRWTDWWDPADVAALLPAEQLSRITADQPRLPLDYFRRRVPMPPGWADRPGAYLRFSAAYEEEATRADALGWPVRHLPGGHLHAVADPDAVARAVLDLSG
;
A
#
# COMPACT_ATOMS: atom_id res chain seq x y z
N MET A 1 10.20 1.99 8.72
CA MET A 1 9.63 1.85 7.36
C MET A 1 10.71 2.20 6.35
N PRO A 2 10.77 1.54 5.19
CA PRO A 2 11.64 1.95 4.10
C PRO A 2 11.26 3.34 3.61
N ASP A 3 12.24 4.18 3.30
CA ASP A 3 12.01 5.40 2.52
C ASP A 3 11.85 5.02 1.05
N VAL A 4 10.74 5.43 0.45
CA VAL A 4 10.40 5.19 -0.95
C VAL A 4 10.29 6.49 -1.75
N GLY A 5 10.72 7.62 -1.18
CA GLY A 5 10.65 8.94 -1.83
C GLY A 5 11.41 9.02 -3.16
N HIS A 6 12.45 8.21 -3.33
CA HIS A 6 13.22 8.13 -4.60
C HIS A 6 12.41 7.56 -5.76
N VAL A 7 11.28 6.89 -5.52
CA VAL A 7 10.37 6.42 -6.59
C VAL A 7 9.87 7.59 -7.43
N ALA A 8 9.70 8.77 -6.83
CA ALA A 8 9.25 9.98 -7.50
C ALA A 8 10.22 10.51 -8.55
N VAL A 9 11.50 10.13 -8.45
CA VAL A 9 12.59 10.54 -9.37
C VAL A 9 13.21 9.35 -10.10
N ALA A 10 12.63 8.16 -9.96
CA ALA A 10 13.07 6.97 -10.67
C ALA A 10 12.59 6.98 -12.13
N GLU A 11 13.25 6.19 -12.98
CA GLU A 11 12.79 5.93 -14.34
C GLU A 11 11.73 4.80 -14.38
N PRO A 12 10.87 4.75 -15.42
CA PRO A 12 9.99 3.62 -15.64
C PRO A 12 10.72 2.26 -15.59
N PRO A 13 10.09 1.21 -15.03
CA PRO A 13 8.70 1.13 -14.62
C PRO A 13 8.41 1.59 -13.17
N TYR A 14 9.31 2.35 -12.52
CA TYR A 14 9.23 2.97 -11.19
C TYR A 14 9.04 2.02 -9.98
N TRP A 15 8.07 1.12 -10.03
CA TRP A 15 7.76 0.18 -8.94
C TRP A 15 8.95 -0.69 -8.51
N PRO A 16 9.93 -1.07 -9.37
CA PRO A 16 11.07 -1.83 -8.91
C PRO A 16 11.86 -1.08 -7.83
N ALA A 17 11.98 0.25 -7.92
CA ALA A 17 12.68 1.06 -6.94
C ALA A 17 11.99 1.07 -5.56
N ALA A 18 10.66 1.01 -5.52
CA ALA A 18 9.90 0.84 -4.28
C ALA A 18 10.11 -0.56 -3.69
N VAL A 19 10.08 -1.59 -4.54
CA VAL A 19 10.30 -2.97 -4.12
C VAL A 19 11.73 -3.16 -3.61
N ASP A 20 12.73 -2.59 -4.29
CA ASP A 20 14.14 -2.60 -3.88
C ASP A 20 14.30 -2.04 -2.47
N ALA A 21 13.77 -0.83 -2.23
CA ALA A 21 13.88 -0.17 -0.93
C ALA A 21 13.22 -0.96 0.20
N ALA A 22 12.06 -1.59 -0.07
CA ALA A 22 11.40 -2.44 0.91
C ALA A 22 12.20 -3.71 1.22
N VAL A 23 12.79 -4.34 0.19
CA VAL A 23 13.62 -5.54 0.34
C VAL A 23 14.92 -5.22 1.09
N ASP A 24 15.56 -4.10 0.76
CA ASP A 24 16.81 -3.65 1.39
C ASP A 24 16.62 -3.35 2.88
N ALA A 25 15.46 -2.80 3.25
CA ALA A 25 15.13 -2.54 4.66
C ALA A 25 14.96 -3.81 5.51
N VAL A 26 14.63 -4.95 4.89
CA VAL A 26 14.57 -6.25 5.58
C VAL A 26 15.97 -6.83 5.78
N GLY A 27 16.85 -6.66 4.78
CA GLY A 27 18.20 -7.24 4.79
C GLY A 27 18.20 -8.74 4.47
N ARG A 28 19.34 -9.40 4.71
CA ARG A 28 19.50 -10.85 4.53
C ARG A 28 19.41 -11.58 5.86
N GLY A 29 18.85 -12.77 5.87
CA GLY A 29 18.86 -13.66 7.03
C GLY A 29 17.76 -14.70 7.01
N GLU A 30 17.67 -15.46 8.09
CA GLU A 30 16.59 -16.41 8.35
C GLU A 30 15.72 -15.84 9.47
N GLY A 31 14.40 -15.80 9.25
CA GLY A 31 13.45 -15.25 10.22
C GLY A 31 12.06 -15.04 9.61
N ALA A 32 11.08 -14.77 10.46
CA ALA A 32 9.73 -14.43 10.04
C ALA A 32 9.61 -12.92 9.81
N VAL A 33 9.06 -12.53 8.66
CA VAL A 33 8.81 -11.14 8.28
C VAL A 33 7.33 -11.00 7.95
N VAL A 34 6.67 -10.01 8.53
CA VAL A 34 5.31 -9.63 8.17
C VAL A 34 5.36 -8.33 7.39
N LEU A 35 4.86 -8.36 6.15
CA LEU A 35 4.67 -7.15 5.36
C LEU A 35 3.34 -6.51 5.71
N VAL A 36 3.35 -5.21 5.98
CA VAL A 36 2.16 -4.46 6.40
C VAL A 36 1.87 -3.36 5.36
N PRO A 37 1.40 -3.71 4.15
CA PRO A 37 1.09 -2.72 3.13
C PRO A 37 -0.16 -1.92 3.49
N HIS A 38 -0.13 -0.61 3.20
CA HIS A 38 -1.27 0.29 3.31
C HIS A 38 -1.65 0.88 1.95
N SER A 39 -2.94 1.08 1.71
CA SER A 39 -3.44 1.69 0.47
C SER A 39 -2.92 0.98 -0.78
N ASN A 40 -2.44 1.74 -1.77
CA ASN A 40 -1.93 1.22 -3.03
C ASN A 40 -0.67 0.33 -2.89
N ALA A 41 0.05 0.40 -1.76
CA ALA A 41 1.22 -0.45 -1.52
C ALA A 41 0.86 -1.95 -1.46
N GLY A 42 -0.43 -2.30 -1.26
CA GLY A 42 -0.90 -3.67 -1.32
C GLY A 42 -0.63 -4.35 -2.68
N LEU A 43 -0.58 -3.56 -3.75
CA LEU A 43 -0.25 -4.04 -5.10
C LEU A 43 1.23 -4.37 -5.29
N LEU A 44 2.11 -3.85 -4.42
CA LEU A 44 3.55 -4.12 -4.43
C LEU A 44 3.95 -5.26 -3.49
N ALA A 45 3.14 -5.51 -2.45
CA ALA A 45 3.45 -6.46 -1.39
C ALA A 45 3.78 -7.88 -1.89
N PRO A 46 3.08 -8.46 -2.90
CA PRO A 46 3.47 -9.76 -3.47
C PRO A 46 4.89 -9.79 -4.03
N ALA A 47 5.30 -8.75 -4.76
CA ALA A 47 6.63 -8.66 -5.36
C ALA A 47 7.72 -8.47 -4.29
N VAL A 48 7.41 -7.72 -3.23
CA VAL A 48 8.29 -7.59 -2.05
C VAL A 48 8.44 -8.94 -1.36
N ALA A 49 7.34 -9.63 -1.04
CA ALA A 49 7.36 -10.91 -0.34
C ALA A 49 8.13 -11.99 -1.10
N ASP A 50 7.93 -12.05 -2.41
CA ASP A 50 8.64 -12.99 -3.28
C ASP A 50 10.16 -12.76 -3.25
N ARG A 51 10.61 -11.51 -3.22
CA ARG A 51 12.04 -11.18 -3.10
C ARG A 51 12.58 -11.42 -1.69
N VAL A 52 11.85 -11.04 -0.66
CA VAL A 52 12.24 -11.27 0.73
C VAL A 52 12.34 -12.77 1.03
N ALA A 53 11.43 -13.58 0.50
CA ALA A 53 11.49 -15.04 0.62
C ALA A 53 12.75 -15.63 -0.03
N ARG A 54 13.18 -15.10 -1.19
CA ARG A 54 14.46 -15.49 -1.81
C ARG A 54 15.70 -15.14 -1.00
N LEU A 55 15.58 -14.22 -0.03
CA LEU A 55 16.67 -13.88 0.89
C LEU A 55 16.77 -14.82 2.11
N GLY A 56 15.86 -15.80 2.23
CA GLY A 56 15.86 -16.81 3.30
C GLY A 56 14.78 -16.62 4.37
N HIS A 57 13.91 -15.62 4.21
CA HIS A 57 12.86 -15.32 5.20
C HIS A 57 11.57 -16.09 4.96
N ALA A 58 10.88 -16.47 6.03
CA ALA A 58 9.46 -16.80 5.97
C ALA A 58 8.67 -15.49 5.94
N VAL A 59 7.71 -15.35 5.01
CA VAL A 59 7.00 -14.09 4.80
C VAL A 59 5.48 -14.28 4.88
N GLY A 60 4.82 -13.41 5.66
CA GLY A 60 3.37 -13.27 5.69
C GLY A 60 2.93 -11.81 5.46
N TYR A 61 1.63 -11.58 5.41
CA TYR A 61 1.04 -10.26 5.20
C TYR A 61 0.04 -9.86 6.27
N VAL A 62 -0.03 -8.56 6.56
CA VAL A 62 -1.22 -7.92 7.13
C VAL A 62 -1.56 -6.72 6.24
N PHE A 63 -2.51 -6.89 5.34
CA PHE A 63 -2.99 -5.78 4.51
C PHE A 63 -3.80 -4.82 5.38
N VAL A 64 -3.46 -3.54 5.37
CA VAL A 64 -4.10 -2.52 6.20
C VAL A 64 -4.80 -1.51 5.31
N ASP A 65 -6.13 -1.58 5.20
CA ASP A 65 -6.95 -0.71 4.34
C ASP A 65 -6.28 -0.53 2.97
N ALA A 66 -5.94 -1.66 2.35
CA ALA A 66 -5.02 -1.74 1.22
C ALA A 66 -5.62 -2.48 0.03
N ALA A 67 -5.21 -2.08 -1.16
CA ALA A 67 -5.62 -2.73 -2.40
C ALA A 67 -5.13 -4.19 -2.42
N LEU A 68 -6.02 -5.11 -2.77
CA LEU A 68 -5.70 -6.53 -2.87
C LEU A 68 -5.56 -6.95 -4.34
N PRO A 69 -4.38 -7.44 -4.78
CA PRO A 69 -4.17 -7.82 -6.18
C PRO A 69 -5.20 -8.83 -6.69
N GLY A 70 -5.55 -8.75 -7.97
CA GLY A 70 -6.41 -9.75 -8.62
C GLY A 70 -5.71 -11.11 -8.80
N PRO A 71 -6.44 -12.15 -9.24
CA PRO A 71 -5.86 -13.46 -9.55
C PRO A 71 -5.03 -13.49 -10.86
N GLY A 72 -4.97 -12.38 -11.58
CA GLY A 72 -4.25 -12.26 -12.85
C GLY A 72 -2.72 -12.31 -12.68
N PRO A 73 -1.98 -12.45 -13.80
CA PRO A 73 -0.52 -12.51 -13.78
C PRO A 73 0.14 -11.16 -13.45
N ASP A 74 -0.63 -10.08 -13.39
CA ASP A 74 -0.19 -8.75 -13.05
C ASP A 74 -1.33 -7.92 -12.40
N ALA A 75 -0.96 -6.82 -11.76
CA ALA A 75 -1.89 -5.86 -11.16
C ALA A 75 -1.66 -4.44 -11.71
N SER A 76 -2.73 -3.72 -12.02
CA SER A 76 -2.68 -2.29 -12.38
C SER A 76 -2.41 -1.45 -11.14
N LEU A 77 -1.50 -0.47 -11.20
CA LEU A 77 -1.22 0.45 -10.08
C LEU A 77 -2.29 1.51 -9.81
N ALA A 78 -3.32 1.57 -10.64
CA ALA A 78 -4.54 2.33 -10.37
C ALA A 78 -5.74 1.60 -11.01
N PRO A 79 -6.91 1.59 -10.36
CA PRO A 79 -8.15 1.23 -11.04
C PRO A 79 -8.49 2.27 -12.13
N PRO A 80 -9.27 1.90 -13.16
CA PRO A 80 -9.57 2.77 -14.31
C PRO A 80 -10.14 4.15 -13.93
N ASP A 81 -11.06 4.19 -12.96
CA ASP A 81 -11.70 5.42 -12.52
C ASP A 81 -10.72 6.36 -11.81
N LEU A 82 -9.85 5.79 -10.95
CA LEU A 82 -8.77 6.56 -10.32
C LEU A 82 -7.80 7.09 -11.39
N LEU A 83 -7.40 6.27 -12.36
CA LEU A 83 -6.49 6.71 -13.43
C LEU A 83 -7.10 7.87 -14.24
N THR A 84 -8.40 7.78 -14.57
CA THR A 84 -9.12 8.84 -15.28
C THR A 84 -9.15 10.14 -14.48
N MET A 85 -9.40 10.07 -13.17
CA MET A 85 -9.33 11.22 -12.27
C MET A 85 -7.91 11.83 -12.28
N LEU A 86 -6.88 11.00 -12.12
CA LEU A 86 -5.48 11.44 -12.08
C LEU A 86 -5.05 12.12 -13.39
N GLU A 87 -5.51 11.62 -14.54
CA GLU A 87 -5.27 12.25 -15.85
C GLU A 87 -5.79 13.68 -15.93
N GLY A 88 -6.93 13.99 -15.28
CA GLY A 88 -7.48 15.33 -15.21
C GLY A 88 -6.72 16.29 -14.28
N THR A 89 -5.91 15.76 -13.37
CA THR A 89 -5.12 16.57 -12.39
C THR A 89 -3.66 16.77 -12.81
N ALA A 90 -3.15 15.95 -13.74
CA ALA A 90 -1.75 15.96 -14.11
C ALA A 90 -1.39 17.18 -14.99
N GLU A 91 -0.29 17.86 -14.66
CA GLU A 91 0.29 18.93 -15.46
C GLU A 91 1.65 18.51 -15.99
N GLY A 92 1.83 18.52 -17.31
CA GLY A 92 3.10 18.11 -17.93
C GLY A 92 3.51 16.67 -17.62
N GLY A 93 2.55 15.78 -17.34
CA GLY A 93 2.79 14.38 -16.97
C GLY A 93 3.14 14.14 -15.50
N LEU A 94 3.11 15.18 -14.66
CA LEU A 94 3.41 15.11 -13.23
C LEU A 94 2.15 15.44 -12.42
N LEU A 95 1.79 14.57 -11.48
CA LEU A 95 0.65 14.80 -10.58
C LEU A 95 1.01 15.87 -9.53
N PRO A 96 0.03 16.60 -8.98
CA PRO A 96 0.25 17.39 -7.77
C PRO A 96 0.46 16.43 -6.57
N ARG A 97 0.65 16.97 -5.36
CA ARG A 97 0.82 16.11 -4.17
C ARG A 97 -0.47 15.32 -3.93
N TRP A 98 -0.37 14.17 -3.27
CA TRP A 98 -1.54 13.32 -3.02
C TRP A 98 -2.71 14.07 -2.34
N THR A 99 -2.41 14.98 -1.40
CA THR A 99 -3.44 15.81 -0.75
C THR A 99 -4.11 16.83 -1.67
N ASP A 100 -3.53 17.12 -2.82
CA ASP A 100 -4.05 18.08 -3.78
C ASP A 100 -4.84 17.39 -4.90
N TRP A 101 -5.02 16.07 -4.85
CA TRP A 101 -5.84 15.30 -5.80
C TRP A 101 -7.33 15.41 -5.49
N TRP A 102 -7.66 15.76 -4.26
CA TRP A 102 -9.00 15.71 -3.69
C TRP A 102 -9.43 17.08 -3.18
N ASP A 103 -10.68 17.22 -2.76
CA ASP A 103 -11.11 18.43 -2.07
C ASP A 103 -10.35 18.58 -0.73
N PRO A 104 -9.81 19.77 -0.40
CA PRO A 104 -9.11 19.99 0.85
C PRO A 104 -9.91 19.63 2.11
N ALA A 105 -11.24 19.78 2.08
CA ALA A 105 -12.11 19.42 3.20
C ALA A 105 -12.14 17.89 3.41
N ASP A 106 -12.16 17.11 2.32
CA ASP A 106 -12.13 15.65 2.40
C ASP A 106 -10.80 15.17 2.99
N VAL A 107 -9.69 15.76 2.57
CA VAL A 107 -8.36 15.45 3.12
C VAL A 107 -8.25 15.84 4.59
N ALA A 108 -8.72 17.02 4.96
CA ALA A 108 -8.68 17.50 6.34
C ALA A 108 -9.50 16.60 7.28
N ALA A 109 -10.57 15.97 6.79
CA ALA A 109 -11.37 15.03 7.57
C ALA A 109 -10.66 13.67 7.82
N LEU A 110 -9.61 13.35 7.06
CA LEU A 110 -8.86 12.09 7.20
C LEU A 110 -7.74 12.15 8.24
N LEU A 111 -7.31 13.34 8.64
CA LEU A 111 -6.11 13.55 9.43
C LEU A 111 -6.38 14.40 10.68
N PRO A 112 -5.70 14.13 11.81
CA PRO A 112 -5.63 15.10 12.90
C PRO A 112 -5.10 16.45 12.38
N ALA A 113 -5.72 17.55 12.78
CA ALA A 113 -5.43 18.87 12.25
C ALA A 113 -3.95 19.27 12.41
N GLU A 114 -3.34 18.87 13.51
CA GLU A 114 -1.92 19.09 13.83
C GLU A 114 -0.96 18.31 12.93
N GLN A 115 -1.42 17.28 12.21
CA GLN A 115 -0.60 16.47 11.31
C GLN A 115 -0.68 16.92 9.85
N LEU A 116 -1.72 17.65 9.46
CA LEU A 116 -2.00 17.97 8.07
C LEU A 116 -0.84 18.70 7.38
N SER A 117 -0.30 19.75 7.99
CA SER A 117 0.77 20.56 7.39
C SER A 117 2.06 19.76 7.18
N ARG A 118 2.44 18.94 8.17
CA ARG A 118 3.61 18.06 8.11
C ARG A 118 3.46 17.03 6.98
N ILE A 119 2.31 16.34 6.96
CA ILE A 119 2.03 15.30 5.97
C ILE A 119 2.00 15.88 4.55
N THR A 120 1.38 17.04 4.35
CA THR A 120 1.37 17.73 3.04
C THR A 120 2.77 18.15 2.60
N ALA A 121 3.64 18.58 3.52
CA ALA A 121 5.00 19.00 3.17
C ALA A 121 5.89 17.83 2.72
N ASP A 122 5.72 16.65 3.32
CA ASP A 122 6.56 15.47 3.08
C ASP A 122 6.15 14.67 1.81
N GLN A 123 5.05 15.05 1.15
CA GLN A 123 4.54 14.31 -0.01
C GLN A 123 5.33 14.60 -1.29
N PRO A 124 5.86 13.55 -1.96
CA PRO A 124 6.40 13.71 -3.28
C PRO A 124 5.29 13.95 -4.31
N ARG A 125 5.67 14.52 -5.44
CA ARG A 125 4.87 14.48 -6.67
C ARG A 125 5.27 13.25 -7.47
N LEU A 126 4.30 12.48 -7.95
CA LEU A 126 4.56 11.28 -8.73
C LEU A 126 4.28 11.52 -10.22
N PRO A 127 5.06 10.95 -11.14
CA PRO A 127 4.70 10.92 -12.56
C PRO A 127 3.35 10.22 -12.74
N LEU A 128 2.45 10.77 -13.55
CA LEU A 128 1.18 10.11 -13.90
C LEU A 128 1.42 8.72 -14.49
N ASP A 129 2.51 8.59 -15.24
CA ASP A 129 2.95 7.36 -15.86
C ASP A 129 3.27 6.23 -14.86
N TYR A 130 3.54 6.54 -13.58
CA TYR A 130 3.62 5.55 -12.50
C TYR A 130 2.32 4.72 -12.41
N PHE A 131 1.17 5.39 -12.39
CA PHE A 131 -0.14 4.77 -12.21
C PHE A 131 -0.61 3.98 -13.43
N ARG A 132 0.04 4.18 -14.59
CA ARG A 132 -0.18 3.38 -15.81
C ARG A 132 0.60 2.06 -15.81
N ARG A 133 1.53 1.86 -14.87
CA ARG A 133 2.35 0.64 -14.84
C ARG A 133 1.60 -0.54 -14.25
N ARG A 134 2.06 -1.72 -14.64
CA ARG A 134 1.59 -3.01 -14.13
C ARG A 134 2.70 -3.68 -13.35
N VAL A 135 2.34 -4.34 -12.26
CA VAL A 135 3.24 -5.07 -11.38
C VAL A 135 3.03 -6.57 -11.61
N PRO A 136 4.05 -7.35 -11.97
CA PRO A 136 3.93 -8.79 -12.11
C PRO A 136 3.54 -9.44 -10.77
N MET A 137 2.54 -10.32 -10.79
CA MET A 137 2.09 -11.07 -9.63
C MET A 137 2.80 -12.42 -9.55
N PRO A 138 3.62 -12.66 -8.50
CA PRO A 138 4.26 -13.95 -8.32
C PRO A 138 3.22 -15.08 -8.19
N PRO A 139 3.43 -16.24 -8.82
CA PRO A 139 2.56 -17.40 -8.63
C PRO A 139 2.44 -17.77 -7.16
N GLY A 140 1.22 -18.11 -6.72
CA GLY A 140 0.95 -18.50 -5.33
C GLY A 140 1.12 -17.37 -4.30
N TRP A 141 1.11 -16.09 -4.73
CA TRP A 141 1.28 -14.98 -3.79
C TRP A 141 0.25 -14.98 -2.66
N ALA A 142 -0.97 -15.46 -2.94
CA ALA A 142 -2.09 -15.55 -2.00
C ALA A 142 -2.04 -16.80 -1.11
N ASP A 143 -1.17 -17.78 -1.42
CA ASP A 143 -1.01 -19.00 -0.62
C ASP A 143 -0.17 -18.76 0.65
N ARG A 144 0.49 -17.60 0.75
CA ARG A 144 1.24 -17.20 1.94
C ARG A 144 0.28 -16.83 3.09
N PRO A 145 0.70 -16.99 4.35
CA PRO A 145 -0.08 -16.51 5.49
C PRO A 145 -0.43 -15.03 5.32
N GLY A 146 -1.70 -14.70 5.43
CA GLY A 146 -2.18 -13.34 5.25
C GLY A 146 -3.31 -13.03 6.21
N ALA A 147 -3.47 -11.75 6.51
CA ALA A 147 -4.59 -11.19 7.25
C ALA A 147 -4.95 -9.82 6.65
N TYR A 148 -6.14 -9.35 6.99
CA TYR A 148 -6.65 -8.06 6.52
C TYR A 148 -7.20 -7.24 7.69
N LEU A 149 -6.69 -6.02 7.85
CA LEU A 149 -7.20 -5.01 8.78
C LEU A 149 -7.88 -3.90 7.97
N ARG A 150 -9.21 -3.89 7.97
CA ARG A 150 -10.01 -2.84 7.32
C ARG A 150 -10.19 -1.66 8.27
N PHE A 151 -10.13 -0.44 7.75
CA PHE A 151 -10.58 0.76 8.45
C PHE A 151 -11.89 1.28 7.90
N SER A 152 -11.92 1.49 6.58
CA SER A 152 -12.93 2.27 5.89
C SER A 152 -13.81 1.39 4.99
N ALA A 153 -15.01 1.89 4.67
CA ALA A 153 -15.93 1.19 3.76
C ALA A 153 -15.40 1.12 2.32
N ALA A 154 -14.44 1.97 1.94
CA ALA A 154 -13.83 1.97 0.62
C ALA A 154 -13.07 0.67 0.30
N TYR A 155 -12.68 -0.10 1.33
CA TYR A 155 -11.95 -1.37 1.20
C TYR A 155 -12.78 -2.59 1.64
N GLU A 156 -14.12 -2.48 1.65
CA GLU A 156 -15.01 -3.60 1.99
C GLU A 156 -14.84 -4.77 1.02
N GLU A 157 -14.66 -4.49 -0.27
CA GLU A 157 -14.49 -5.51 -1.31
C GLU A 157 -13.17 -6.26 -1.13
N GLU A 158 -12.07 -5.57 -0.85
CA GLU A 158 -10.78 -6.16 -0.55
C GLU A 158 -10.82 -7.02 0.72
N ALA A 159 -11.48 -6.53 1.77
CA ALA A 159 -11.69 -7.29 3.00
C ALA A 159 -12.49 -8.58 2.73
N THR A 160 -13.57 -8.49 1.94
CA THR A 160 -14.38 -9.65 1.53
C THR A 160 -13.55 -10.65 0.72
N ARG A 161 -12.68 -10.17 -0.18
CA ARG A 161 -11.80 -11.02 -0.97
C ARG A 161 -10.73 -11.69 -0.11
N ALA A 162 -10.20 -11.02 0.92
CA ALA A 162 -9.28 -11.62 1.87
C ALA A 162 -9.95 -12.73 2.69
N ASP A 163 -11.19 -12.51 3.16
CA ASP A 163 -11.98 -13.54 3.84
C ASP A 163 -12.22 -14.77 2.93
N ALA A 164 -12.52 -14.54 1.65
CA ALA A 164 -12.67 -15.62 0.66
C ALA A 164 -11.36 -16.40 0.39
N LEU A 165 -10.19 -15.82 0.67
CA LEU A 165 -8.90 -16.51 0.66
C LEU A 165 -8.62 -17.30 1.96
N GLY A 166 -9.56 -17.25 2.93
CA GLY A 166 -9.41 -17.87 4.25
C GLY A 166 -8.54 -17.08 5.20
N TRP A 167 -8.24 -15.81 4.89
CA TRP A 167 -7.42 -14.95 5.74
C TRP A 167 -8.26 -14.33 6.86
N PRO A 168 -7.73 -14.23 8.10
CA PRO A 168 -8.40 -13.49 9.16
C PRO A 168 -8.63 -12.04 8.76
N VAL A 169 -9.87 -11.57 8.93
CA VAL A 169 -10.26 -10.18 8.67
C VAL A 169 -10.70 -9.53 9.97
N ARG A 170 -10.17 -8.34 10.25
CA ARG A 170 -10.59 -7.49 11.37
C ARG A 170 -11.02 -6.13 10.85
N HIS A 171 -12.11 -5.61 11.38
CA HIS A 171 -12.50 -4.22 11.19
C HIS A 171 -12.09 -3.39 12.42
N LEU A 172 -11.32 -2.33 12.19
CA LEU A 172 -11.03 -1.28 13.18
C LEU A 172 -11.63 0.02 12.66
N PRO A 173 -12.80 0.47 13.16
CA PRO A 173 -13.50 1.62 12.62
C PRO A 173 -12.62 2.89 12.57
N GLY A 174 -12.45 3.45 11.38
CA GLY A 174 -11.64 4.66 11.17
C GLY A 174 -11.65 5.12 9.71
N GLY A 175 -11.01 6.25 9.45
CA GLY A 175 -10.76 6.73 8.09
C GLY A 175 -9.60 6.00 7.41
N HIS A 176 -9.40 6.21 6.11
CA HIS A 176 -8.32 5.55 5.37
C HIS A 176 -6.92 5.79 5.96
N LEU A 177 -6.71 6.95 6.60
CA LEU A 177 -5.45 7.32 7.26
C LEU A 177 -5.48 7.08 8.79
N HIS A 178 -6.29 6.13 9.27
CA HIS A 178 -6.43 5.86 10.71
C HIS A 178 -5.11 5.50 11.41
N ALA A 179 -4.13 4.95 10.69
CA ALA A 179 -2.78 4.72 11.21
C ALA A 179 -2.06 6.00 11.67
N VAL A 180 -2.45 7.17 11.16
CA VAL A 180 -1.96 8.48 11.64
C VAL A 180 -2.74 8.94 12.87
N ALA A 181 -4.05 8.65 12.92
CA ALA A 181 -4.92 9.10 14.00
C ALA A 181 -4.75 8.30 15.30
N ASP A 182 -4.57 6.97 15.20
CA ASP A 182 -4.35 6.08 16.35
C ASP A 182 -3.31 5.00 15.99
N PRO A 183 -2.01 5.37 15.92
CA PRO A 183 -0.95 4.43 15.56
C PRO A 183 -0.85 3.26 16.54
N ASP A 184 -1.15 3.48 17.83
CA ASP A 184 -1.04 2.45 18.86
C ASP A 184 -2.15 1.40 18.74
N ALA A 185 -3.38 1.79 18.41
CA ALA A 185 -4.46 0.85 18.12
C ALA A 185 -4.19 0.05 16.86
N VAL A 186 -3.69 0.71 15.79
CA VAL A 186 -3.34 0.02 14.54
C VAL A 186 -2.19 -0.96 14.75
N ALA A 187 -1.13 -0.56 15.46
CA ALA A 187 0.00 -1.44 15.74
C ALA A 187 -0.42 -2.68 16.54
N ARG A 188 -1.25 -2.52 17.58
CA ARG A 188 -1.82 -3.65 18.33
C ARG A 188 -2.65 -4.58 17.44
N ALA A 189 -3.53 -4.02 16.61
CA ALA A 189 -4.36 -4.81 15.71
C ALA A 189 -3.54 -5.60 14.68
N VAL A 190 -2.46 -5.00 14.15
CA VAL A 190 -1.52 -5.68 13.24
C VAL A 190 -0.79 -6.81 13.95
N LEU A 191 -0.29 -6.58 15.16
CA LEU A 191 0.39 -7.62 15.96
C LEU A 191 -0.54 -8.79 16.27
N ASP A 192 -1.77 -8.51 16.70
CA ASP A 192 -2.79 -9.54 16.97
C ASP A 192 -3.08 -10.42 15.73
N LEU A 193 -3.07 -9.82 14.53
CA LEU A 193 -3.31 -10.52 13.26
C LEU A 193 -2.08 -11.25 12.72
N SER A 194 -0.89 -10.91 13.20
CA SER A 194 0.38 -11.46 12.71
C SER A 194 0.71 -12.85 13.26
N GLY A 195 0.04 -13.26 14.36
CA GLY A 195 0.28 -14.54 15.04
C GLY A 195 1.33 -14.47 16.13
#